data_AF-A0A1B8DMS8-F1
#
_entry.id   AF-A0A1B8DMS8-F1
#
_cell.length_a   1.000
_cell.length_b   1.000
_cell.length_c   1.000
_cell.angle_alpha   90.00
_cell.angle_beta   90.00
_cell.angle_gamma   90.00
#
_symmetry.space_group_name_H-M   'P 1'
#
loop_
_entity.id
_entity.type
_entity.pdbx_description
1 polymer ?
#
loop_
_entity_poly.entity_id
_entity_poly.type
_entity_poly.pdbx_seq_one_letter_code
_entity_poly.pdbx_strand_id
1 'polypeptide(L)'
;MAILRERTNIPMPQVFGYETNDSNPVGVAFILMEFLPGNVAMDADGGYETHNGEIPPQHKTTFYNEVAQIQVEMASVRLPRIGTIIKCTDGSYDIGPLPDLGGPFDTATAFFEAWAAKAKFPKSTDLIQRSMKNGRVNEVLTSISEFPRRIKAVASRISSCDNGPFPLWHPDFLHSNIIVDESYKILGVIDWEGACTVPWELVEFPLFLETVPFPMDAPWNYDENGQPLDEDTKRRWQERKEYVEKVANAEASKQIDNMLSTTLDNHDVQNLAYAVKVYLDPGKLGFYDKVLEPFESE
;
A
#
# COMPACT_ATOMS: atom_id res chain seq x y z
N MET A 1 6.60 11.29 -10.27
CA MET A 1 5.64 11.71 -11.33
C MET A 1 6.12 11.52 -12.77
N ALA A 2 7.30 12.03 -13.17
CA ALA A 2 7.72 12.01 -14.59
C ALA A 2 7.68 10.63 -15.27
N ILE A 3 8.22 9.58 -14.61
CA ILE A 3 8.24 8.21 -15.13
C ILE A 3 6.84 7.66 -15.42
N LEU A 4 5.87 8.00 -14.57
CA LEU A 4 4.48 7.58 -14.76
C LEU A 4 3.89 8.27 -15.98
N ARG A 5 4.02 9.59 -16.06
CA ARG A 5 3.55 10.36 -17.23
C ARG A 5 4.15 9.88 -18.55
N GLU A 6 5.38 9.37 -18.53
CA GLU A 6 6.06 8.84 -19.72
C GLU A 6 5.64 7.40 -20.08
N ARG A 7 5.14 6.61 -19.12
CA ARG A 7 4.88 5.17 -19.29
C ARG A 7 3.42 4.77 -19.11
N THR A 8 2.57 5.68 -18.67
CA THR A 8 1.17 5.43 -18.33
C THR A 8 0.28 6.59 -18.79
N ASN A 9 -1.03 6.36 -18.75
CA ASN A 9 -2.08 7.33 -18.96
C ASN A 9 -2.78 7.70 -17.63
N ILE A 10 -2.14 7.42 -16.48
CA ILE A 10 -2.69 7.78 -15.18
C ILE A 10 -2.91 9.30 -15.15
N PRO A 11 -4.15 9.77 -14.88
CA PRO A 11 -4.41 11.18 -14.76
C PRO A 11 -3.66 11.73 -13.56
N MET A 12 -2.91 12.82 -13.74
CA MET A 12 -2.14 13.48 -12.69
C MET A 12 -1.81 14.92 -13.10
N PRO A 13 -1.65 15.86 -12.16
CA PRO A 13 -1.40 17.25 -12.49
C PRO A 13 -0.05 17.42 -13.22
N GLN A 14 -0.02 18.27 -14.24
CA GLN A 14 1.22 18.67 -14.90
C GLN A 14 2.13 19.42 -13.94
N VAL A 15 3.40 19.03 -13.84
CA VAL A 15 4.39 19.78 -13.07
C VAL A 15 4.97 20.90 -13.95
N PHE A 16 4.84 22.15 -13.50
CA PHE A 16 5.39 23.34 -14.17
C PHE A 16 6.80 23.67 -13.73
N GLY A 17 7.13 23.38 -12.47
CA GLY A 17 8.46 23.60 -11.91
C GLY A 17 8.53 23.09 -10.48
N TYR A 18 9.73 22.80 -10.00
CA TYR A 18 9.96 22.39 -8.62
C TYR A 18 11.39 22.75 -8.23
N GLU A 19 11.63 22.84 -6.93
CA GLU A 19 12.95 22.99 -6.32
C GLU A 19 12.98 22.13 -5.06
N THR A 20 14.01 21.31 -4.91
CA THR A 20 14.13 20.36 -3.79
C THR A 20 15.06 20.88 -2.71
N ASN A 21 15.84 21.92 -2.99
CA ASN A 21 16.75 22.54 -2.03
C ASN A 21 16.12 23.77 -1.39
N ASP A 22 16.07 23.80 -0.05
CA ASP A 22 15.58 24.94 0.73
C ASP A 22 16.42 26.22 0.54
N SER A 23 17.65 26.10 0.01
CA SER A 23 18.55 27.22 -0.31
C SER A 23 18.15 27.96 -1.60
N ASN A 24 16.85 28.11 -1.85
CA ASN A 24 16.29 28.86 -2.97
C ASN A 24 15.63 30.17 -2.48
N PRO A 25 15.31 31.13 -3.36
CA PRO A 25 14.74 32.43 -2.93
C PRO A 25 13.44 32.37 -2.13
N VAL A 26 12.68 31.27 -2.21
CA VAL A 26 11.45 31.03 -1.41
C VAL A 26 11.80 30.54 0.00
N GLY A 27 12.98 29.93 0.18
CA GLY A 27 13.49 29.44 1.47
C GLY A 27 12.98 28.06 1.89
N VAL A 28 12.29 27.34 0.99
CA VAL A 28 11.76 25.99 1.22
C VAL A 28 11.62 25.25 -0.11
N ALA A 29 11.79 23.92 -0.10
CA ALA A 29 11.45 23.07 -1.23
C ALA A 29 9.98 23.26 -1.66
N PHE A 30 9.73 23.24 -2.97
CA PHE A 30 8.39 23.45 -3.52
C PHE A 30 8.16 22.69 -4.83
N ILE A 31 6.89 22.50 -5.17
CA ILE A 31 6.42 22.05 -6.47
C ILE A 31 5.28 22.97 -6.93
N LEU A 32 5.35 23.42 -8.17
CA LEU A 32 4.30 24.15 -8.88
C LEU A 32 3.71 23.21 -9.91
N MET A 33 2.40 22.97 -9.83
CA MET A 33 1.71 22.01 -10.67
C MET A 33 0.31 22.50 -11.06
N GLU A 34 -0.25 21.85 -12.07
CA GLU A 34 -1.60 22.07 -12.59
C GLU A 34 -2.64 21.96 -11.47
N PHE A 35 -3.55 22.93 -11.45
CA PHE A 35 -4.73 22.87 -10.62
C PHE A 35 -5.78 21.99 -11.30
N LEU A 36 -6.21 20.93 -10.63
CA LEU A 36 -7.31 20.08 -11.08
C LEU A 36 -8.62 20.62 -10.48
N PRO A 37 -9.61 21.04 -11.31
CA PRO A 37 -10.83 21.69 -10.83
C PRO A 37 -11.85 20.68 -10.30
N GLY A 38 -11.50 19.99 -9.21
CA GLY A 38 -12.33 19.01 -8.54
C GLY A 38 -12.06 18.97 -7.03
N ASN A 39 -12.71 18.03 -6.34
CA ASN A 39 -12.46 17.75 -4.92
C ASN A 39 -11.77 16.40 -4.78
N VAL A 40 -11.07 16.19 -3.67
CA VAL A 40 -10.64 14.84 -3.30
C VAL A 40 -11.88 13.97 -3.09
N ALA A 41 -11.85 12.71 -3.53
CA ALA A 41 -13.01 11.84 -3.53
C ALA A 41 -13.56 11.55 -2.12
N MET A 42 -12.73 11.73 -1.08
CA MET A 42 -13.16 11.72 0.33
C MET A 42 -14.10 12.88 0.69
N ASP A 43 -13.89 14.06 0.11
CA ASP A 43 -14.58 15.31 0.47
C ASP A 43 -15.66 15.71 -0.54
N ALA A 44 -15.75 15.01 -1.68
CA ALA A 44 -16.81 15.19 -2.65
C ALA A 44 -18.19 14.84 -2.04
N ASP A 45 -19.28 15.39 -2.58
CA ASP A 45 -20.67 15.14 -2.14
C ASP A 45 -20.94 15.32 -0.63
N GLY A 46 -20.24 16.26 0.01
CA GLY A 46 -20.43 16.61 1.42
C GLY A 46 -19.55 15.80 2.38
N GLY A 47 -18.69 14.94 1.86
CA GLY A 47 -17.53 14.39 2.53
C GLY A 47 -17.83 13.66 3.84
N TYR A 48 -16.96 13.89 4.84
CA TYR A 48 -17.07 13.23 6.14
C TYR A 48 -18.41 13.48 6.83
N GLU A 49 -18.95 14.69 6.77
CA GLU A 49 -20.21 15.04 7.43
C GLU A 49 -21.43 14.32 6.84
N THR A 50 -21.34 13.91 5.57
CA THR A 50 -22.47 13.31 4.84
C THR A 50 -22.37 11.79 4.75
N HIS A 51 -21.17 11.25 4.55
CA HIS A 51 -20.95 9.83 4.28
C HIS A 51 -19.66 9.28 4.92
N ASN A 52 -19.18 9.91 6.00
CA ASN A 52 -17.97 9.50 6.75
C ASN A 52 -16.71 9.39 5.88
N GLY A 53 -16.66 10.12 4.76
CA GLY A 53 -15.57 10.07 3.80
C GLY A 53 -15.60 8.86 2.87
N GLU A 54 -16.56 7.94 3.01
CA GLU A 54 -16.71 6.82 2.08
C GLU A 54 -17.23 7.29 0.73
N ILE A 55 -16.82 6.63 -0.35
CA ILE A 55 -17.40 6.87 -1.67
C ILE A 55 -18.89 6.53 -1.65
N PRO A 56 -19.79 7.45 -2.06
CA PRO A 56 -21.23 7.20 -2.06
C PRO A 56 -21.61 5.97 -2.90
N PRO A 57 -22.58 5.14 -2.45
CA PRO A 57 -22.92 3.87 -3.08
C PRO A 57 -23.21 3.96 -4.59
N GLN A 58 -23.84 5.04 -5.05
CA GLN A 58 -24.15 5.24 -6.46
C GLN A 58 -22.91 5.45 -7.35
N HIS A 59 -21.78 5.86 -6.78
CA HIS A 59 -20.53 6.11 -7.50
C HIS A 59 -19.49 5.00 -7.32
N LYS A 60 -19.60 4.15 -6.27
CA LYS A 60 -18.62 3.11 -5.91
C LYS A 60 -18.19 2.26 -7.11
N THR A 61 -19.13 1.71 -7.89
CA THR A 61 -18.80 0.80 -8.99
C THR A 61 -17.93 1.45 -10.06
N THR A 62 -18.27 2.68 -10.46
CA THR A 62 -17.53 3.43 -11.48
C THR A 62 -16.18 3.88 -10.95
N PHE A 63 -16.17 4.43 -9.73
CA PHE A 63 -14.95 4.88 -9.08
C PHE A 63 -13.95 3.73 -8.89
N TYR A 64 -14.37 2.58 -8.34
CA TYR A 64 -13.50 1.42 -8.16
C TYR A 64 -12.99 0.86 -9.48
N ASN A 65 -13.78 0.96 -10.56
CA ASN A 65 -13.31 0.56 -11.88
C ASN A 65 -12.19 1.48 -12.37
N GLU A 66 -12.32 2.79 -12.26
CA GLU A 66 -11.26 3.74 -12.64
C GLU A 66 -10.01 3.60 -11.76
N VAL A 67 -10.17 3.42 -10.44
CA VAL A 67 -9.05 3.17 -9.52
C VAL A 67 -8.31 1.87 -9.88
N ALA A 68 -9.04 0.80 -10.22
CA ALA A 68 -8.42 -0.45 -10.68
C ALA A 68 -7.58 -0.25 -11.96
N GLN A 69 -8.10 0.51 -12.93
CA GLN A 69 -7.33 0.86 -14.15
C GLN A 69 -6.04 1.62 -13.81
N ILE A 70 -6.12 2.58 -12.89
CA ILE A 70 -4.97 3.36 -12.43
C ILE A 70 -3.95 2.47 -11.72
N GLN A 71 -4.40 1.58 -10.82
CA GLN A 71 -3.49 0.70 -10.08
C GLN A 71 -2.78 -0.29 -11.01
N VAL A 72 -3.48 -0.83 -12.01
CA VAL A 72 -2.89 -1.68 -13.05
C VAL A 72 -1.81 -0.92 -13.83
N GLU A 73 -2.09 0.30 -14.26
CA GLU A 73 -1.09 1.11 -14.95
C GLU A 73 0.10 1.44 -14.05
N MET A 74 -0.13 1.75 -12.77
CA MET A 74 0.94 2.02 -11.81
C MET A 74 1.83 0.80 -11.61
N ALA A 75 1.24 -0.38 -11.36
CA ALA A 75 1.96 -1.64 -11.17
C ALA A 75 2.63 -2.17 -12.46
N SER A 76 2.20 -1.69 -13.63
CA SER A 76 2.87 -1.98 -14.91
C SER A 76 4.21 -1.25 -15.07
N VAL A 77 4.42 -0.14 -14.35
CA VAL A 77 5.71 0.54 -14.31
C VAL A 77 6.64 -0.23 -13.38
N ARG A 78 7.51 -1.05 -13.96
CA ARG A 78 8.43 -1.90 -13.21
C ARG A 78 9.88 -1.52 -13.42
N LEU A 79 10.69 -1.66 -12.38
CA LEU A 79 12.13 -1.37 -12.38
C LEU A 79 12.93 -2.56 -11.84
N PRO A 80 14.22 -2.70 -12.22
CA PRO A 80 15.02 -3.89 -11.90
C PRO A 80 15.39 -4.03 -10.41
N ARG A 81 15.24 -2.98 -9.60
CA ARG A 81 15.60 -2.97 -8.18
C ARG A 81 14.50 -2.31 -7.35
N ILE A 82 14.51 -2.59 -6.06
CA ILE A 82 13.62 -1.99 -5.05
C ILE A 82 14.29 -0.73 -4.52
N GLY A 83 13.62 0.42 -4.64
CA GLY A 83 14.17 1.69 -4.18
C GLY A 83 13.41 2.93 -4.60
N THR A 84 13.95 4.09 -4.24
CA THR A 84 13.46 5.40 -4.69
C THR A 84 13.79 5.64 -6.15
N ILE A 85 12.99 6.44 -6.85
CA ILE A 85 13.21 6.71 -8.27
C ILE A 85 13.95 8.02 -8.46
N ILE A 86 15.11 7.95 -9.12
CA ILE A 86 15.94 9.10 -9.43
C ILE A 86 15.85 9.37 -10.92
N LYS A 87 15.43 10.57 -11.31
CA LYS A 87 15.51 11.02 -12.70
C LYS A 87 16.90 11.61 -12.94
N CYS A 88 17.65 10.97 -13.84
CA CYS A 88 19.01 11.37 -14.22
C CYS A 88 18.99 12.60 -15.13
N THR A 89 20.13 13.29 -15.21
CA THR A 89 20.29 14.50 -16.06
C THR A 89 20.17 14.20 -17.56
N ASP A 90 20.42 12.96 -17.98
CA ASP A 90 20.25 12.49 -19.36
C ASP A 90 18.80 12.08 -19.68
N GLY A 91 17.89 12.21 -18.71
CA GLY A 91 16.48 11.83 -18.82
C GLY A 91 16.19 10.37 -18.49
N SER A 92 17.20 9.54 -18.22
CA SER A 92 17.02 8.16 -17.75
C SER A 92 16.56 8.10 -16.29
N TYR A 93 16.25 6.89 -15.82
CA TYR A 93 15.87 6.64 -14.42
C TYR A 93 16.83 5.66 -13.78
N ASP A 94 17.33 6.01 -12.60
CA ASP A 94 18.06 5.13 -11.69
C ASP A 94 17.26 4.92 -10.40
N ILE A 95 17.76 4.02 -9.55
CA ILE A 95 17.08 3.55 -8.35
C ILE A 95 18.00 3.83 -7.16
N GLY A 96 17.52 4.67 -6.25
CA GLY A 96 18.21 5.08 -5.04
C GLY A 96 17.83 4.26 -3.81
N PRO A 97 18.50 4.50 -2.67
CA PRO A 97 18.11 3.90 -1.39
C PRO A 97 16.74 4.40 -0.95
N LEU A 98 16.02 3.54 -0.20
CA LEU A 98 14.82 3.90 0.55
C LEU A 98 15.21 4.66 1.83
N PRO A 99 14.46 5.72 2.21
CA PRO A 99 14.63 6.40 3.50
C PRO A 99 14.59 5.40 4.66
N ASP A 100 15.49 5.58 5.63
CA ASP A 100 15.70 4.73 6.82
C ASP A 100 16.10 3.26 6.58
N LEU A 101 15.65 2.65 5.49
CA LEU A 101 15.87 1.24 5.15
C LEU A 101 17.16 1.02 4.35
N GLY A 102 17.56 1.93 3.46
CA GLY A 102 18.76 1.80 2.61
C GLY A 102 18.45 1.15 1.26
N GLY A 103 19.44 0.46 0.67
CA GLY A 103 19.34 -0.09 -0.69
C GLY A 103 20.12 0.73 -1.72
N PRO A 104 19.76 0.68 -3.02
CA PRO A 104 18.67 -0.12 -3.60
C PRO A 104 18.87 -1.63 -3.44
N PHE A 105 17.81 -2.43 -3.52
CA PHE A 105 17.87 -3.88 -3.37
C PHE A 105 17.64 -4.60 -4.70
N ASP A 106 18.54 -5.52 -5.04
CA ASP A 106 18.42 -6.34 -6.26
C ASP A 106 17.37 -7.44 -6.14
N THR A 107 17.05 -7.87 -4.90
CA THR A 107 16.06 -8.92 -4.65
C THR A 107 15.07 -8.57 -3.54
N ALA A 108 13.88 -9.16 -3.59
CA ALA A 108 12.89 -9.05 -2.52
C ALA A 108 13.41 -9.65 -1.21
N THR A 109 14.16 -10.76 -1.28
CA THR A 109 14.81 -11.39 -0.12
C THR A 109 15.74 -10.39 0.57
N ALA A 110 16.61 -9.70 -0.17
CA ALA A 110 17.52 -8.71 0.39
C ALA A 110 16.76 -7.53 1.03
N PHE A 111 15.64 -7.12 0.43
CA PHE A 111 14.75 -6.11 1.03
C PHE A 111 14.18 -6.59 2.38
N PHE A 112 13.61 -7.80 2.44
CA PHE A 112 13.00 -8.32 3.67
C PHE A 112 14.04 -8.56 4.78
N GLU A 113 15.24 -9.01 4.43
CA GLU A 113 16.36 -9.13 5.38
C GLU A 113 16.78 -7.76 5.95
N ALA A 114 16.85 -6.73 5.09
CA ALA A 114 17.16 -5.37 5.51
C ALA A 114 16.05 -4.78 6.39
N TRP A 115 14.78 -5.03 6.02
CA TRP A 115 13.62 -4.61 6.80
C TRP A 115 13.67 -5.25 8.19
N ALA A 116 13.85 -6.57 8.26
CA ALA A 116 13.96 -7.31 9.51
C ALA A 116 15.11 -6.83 10.41
N ALA A 117 16.24 -6.42 9.81
CA ALA A 117 17.39 -5.92 10.57
C ALA A 117 17.15 -4.53 11.18
N LYS A 118 16.27 -3.72 10.58
CA LYS A 118 16.04 -2.32 10.97
C LYS A 118 14.70 -2.07 11.65
N ALA A 119 13.73 -2.99 11.48
CA ALA A 119 12.38 -2.84 12.01
C ALA A 119 12.40 -2.67 13.53
N LYS A 120 11.71 -1.62 13.99
CA LYS A 120 11.54 -1.31 15.41
C LYS A 120 10.09 -0.94 15.65
N PHE A 121 9.43 -1.70 16.51
CA PHE A 121 8.07 -1.38 16.90
C PHE A 121 8.05 -0.05 17.66
N PRO A 122 7.19 0.92 17.30
CA PRO A 122 7.27 2.28 17.82
C PRO A 122 6.77 2.43 19.27
N LYS A 123 6.00 1.45 19.78
CA LYS A 123 5.42 1.49 21.13
C LYS A 123 6.28 0.73 22.13
N SER A 124 6.48 1.33 23.31
CA SER A 124 7.19 0.68 24.40
C SER A 124 6.37 -0.44 25.05
N THR A 125 7.06 -1.42 25.65
CA THR A 125 6.44 -2.51 26.40
C THR A 125 5.47 -2.00 27.48
N ASP A 126 5.85 -0.95 28.21
CA ASP A 126 5.01 -0.33 29.24
C ASP A 126 3.70 0.24 28.66
N LEU A 127 3.77 0.90 27.49
CA LEU A 127 2.60 1.43 26.83
C LEU A 127 1.67 0.29 26.38
N ILE A 128 2.22 -0.76 25.78
CA ILE A 128 1.47 -1.95 25.36
C ILE A 128 0.75 -2.60 26.55
N GLN A 129 1.45 -2.79 27.67
CA GLN A 129 0.89 -3.37 28.89
C GLN A 129 -0.25 -2.52 29.46
N ARG A 130 -0.14 -1.20 29.41
CA ARG A 130 -1.21 -0.28 29.86
C ARG A 130 -2.41 -0.30 28.93
N SER A 131 -2.19 -0.44 27.61
CA SER A 131 -3.26 -0.48 26.61
C SER A 131 -4.05 -1.80 26.59
N MET A 132 -3.42 -2.92 26.97
CA MET A 132 -4.03 -4.25 26.91
C MET A 132 -4.43 -4.83 28.27
N LYS A 133 -4.94 -4.00 29.20
CA LYS A 133 -5.39 -4.48 30.52
C LYS A 133 -6.40 -5.63 30.37
N ASN A 134 -6.11 -6.77 30.99
CA ASN A 134 -6.89 -8.02 30.92
C ASN A 134 -6.87 -8.76 29.57
N GLY A 135 -5.98 -8.39 28.63
CA GLY A 135 -5.77 -9.08 27.35
C GLY A 135 -4.61 -10.08 27.37
N ARG A 136 -4.38 -10.74 26.22
CA ARG A 136 -3.26 -11.67 25.98
C ARG A 136 -1.92 -10.94 25.76
N VAL A 137 -1.57 -10.02 26.68
CA VAL A 137 -0.47 -9.07 26.52
C VAL A 137 0.89 -9.73 26.29
N ASN A 138 1.19 -10.81 27.02
CA ASN A 138 2.47 -11.50 26.90
C ASN A 138 2.64 -12.16 25.53
N GLU A 139 1.54 -12.68 24.96
CA GLU A 139 1.55 -13.30 23.64
C GLU A 139 1.73 -12.26 22.54
N VAL A 140 1.02 -11.12 22.64
CA VAL A 140 1.18 -10.00 21.71
C VAL A 140 2.59 -9.42 21.77
N LEU A 141 3.16 -9.24 22.98
CA LEU A 141 4.54 -8.78 23.13
C LEU A 141 5.54 -9.74 22.49
N THR A 142 5.37 -11.05 22.72
CA THR A 142 6.23 -12.09 22.11
C THR A 142 6.10 -12.08 20.59
N SER A 143 4.87 -11.97 20.09
CA SER A 143 4.56 -11.91 18.65
C SER A 143 5.24 -10.70 17.98
N ILE A 144 5.12 -9.51 18.58
CA ILE A 144 5.77 -8.28 18.11
C ILE A 144 7.30 -8.38 18.13
N SER A 145 7.88 -8.95 19.21
CA SER A 145 9.34 -9.03 19.34
C SER A 145 9.97 -10.05 18.40
N GLU A 146 9.29 -11.17 18.14
CA GLU A 146 9.79 -12.23 17.27
C GLU A 146 9.59 -11.94 15.78
N PHE A 147 8.66 -11.04 15.43
CA PHE A 147 8.27 -10.81 14.04
C PHE A 147 9.43 -10.44 13.11
N PRO A 148 10.32 -9.47 13.42
CA PRO A 148 11.46 -9.18 12.54
C PRO A 148 12.40 -10.39 12.36
N ARG A 149 12.68 -11.12 13.44
CA ARG A 149 13.53 -12.31 13.38
C ARG A 149 12.91 -13.40 12.49
N ARG A 150 11.59 -13.59 12.58
CA ARG A 150 10.86 -14.57 11.75
C ARG A 150 10.80 -14.13 10.29
N ILE A 151 10.51 -12.85 9.98
CA ILE A 151 10.58 -12.31 8.61
C ILE A 151 11.94 -12.64 7.98
N LYS A 152 13.04 -12.40 8.70
CA LYS A 152 14.38 -12.74 8.21
C LYS A 152 14.53 -14.24 7.89
N ALA A 153 13.99 -15.11 8.74
CA ALA A 153 14.07 -16.57 8.56
C ALA A 153 13.20 -17.10 7.41
N VAL A 154 12.16 -16.37 6.99
CA VAL A 154 11.28 -16.73 5.87
C VAL A 154 11.49 -15.85 4.64
N ALA A 155 12.44 -14.91 4.63
CA ALA A 155 12.58 -13.89 3.58
C ALA A 155 12.64 -14.47 2.16
N SER A 156 13.40 -15.55 1.95
CA SER A 156 13.50 -16.22 0.65
C SER A 156 12.24 -17.00 0.25
N ARG A 157 11.40 -17.37 1.21
CA ARG A 157 10.13 -18.10 0.99
C ARG A 157 8.97 -17.15 0.73
N ILE A 158 8.99 -15.98 1.37
CA ILE A 158 8.08 -14.88 1.07
C ILE A 158 8.27 -14.46 -0.40
N SER A 159 9.51 -14.34 -0.84
CA SER A 159 9.91 -13.71 -2.11
C SER A 159 9.62 -14.58 -3.34
N SER A 160 8.34 -14.72 -3.70
CA SER A 160 7.88 -15.46 -4.89
C SER A 160 8.44 -14.89 -6.19
N CYS A 161 8.61 -13.57 -6.26
CA CYS A 161 9.16 -12.84 -7.41
C CYS A 161 10.50 -12.19 -7.06
N ASP A 162 11.42 -13.00 -6.53
CA ASP A 162 12.63 -12.52 -5.86
C ASP A 162 13.51 -11.60 -6.71
N ASN A 163 13.60 -11.83 -8.02
CA ASN A 163 14.46 -11.06 -8.94
C ASN A 163 13.72 -9.95 -9.70
N GLY A 164 12.47 -9.65 -9.32
CA GLY A 164 11.65 -8.64 -9.98
C GLY A 164 11.23 -9.01 -11.42
N PRO A 165 10.94 -8.02 -12.27
CA PRO A 165 11.05 -6.58 -11.99
C PRO A 165 9.98 -6.12 -10.99
N PHE A 166 10.29 -5.08 -10.22
CA PHE A 166 9.50 -4.61 -9.09
C PHE A 166 8.56 -3.47 -9.48
N PRO A 167 7.27 -3.54 -9.11
CA PRO A 167 6.28 -2.54 -9.47
C PRO A 167 6.50 -1.23 -8.72
N LEU A 168 6.19 -0.12 -9.38
CA LEU A 168 5.97 1.15 -8.70
C LEU A 168 4.75 1.04 -7.81
N TRP A 169 4.86 1.59 -6.62
CA TRP A 169 3.82 1.62 -5.62
C TRP A 169 3.69 3.02 -5.01
N HIS A 170 2.45 3.38 -4.69
CA HIS A 170 2.08 4.65 -4.06
C HIS A 170 1.74 4.40 -2.59
N PRO A 171 2.48 5.00 -1.64
CA PRO A 171 2.34 4.67 -0.22
C PRO A 171 1.00 5.06 0.38
N ASP A 172 0.43 6.18 -0.09
CA ASP A 172 -0.87 6.67 0.39
C ASP A 172 -1.93 6.61 -0.72
N PHE A 173 -2.15 5.43 -1.30
CA PHE A 173 -3.17 5.24 -2.36
C PHE A 173 -4.58 5.18 -1.75
N LEU A 174 -5.03 6.33 -1.25
CA LEU A 174 -6.30 6.57 -0.58
C LEU A 174 -7.16 7.55 -1.39
N HIS A 175 -8.49 7.53 -1.21
CA HIS A 175 -9.40 8.43 -1.93
C HIS A 175 -9.28 9.91 -1.49
N SER A 176 -8.52 10.22 -0.45
CA SER A 176 -8.07 11.58 -0.11
C SER A 176 -7.00 12.11 -1.08
N ASN A 177 -6.33 11.23 -1.84
CA ASN A 177 -5.30 11.59 -2.83
C ASN A 177 -5.77 11.37 -4.28
N ILE A 178 -7.09 11.24 -4.47
CA ILE A 178 -7.71 11.07 -5.79
C ILE A 178 -8.71 12.20 -5.99
N ILE A 179 -8.45 13.08 -6.97
CA ILE A 179 -9.32 14.20 -7.31
C ILE A 179 -10.37 13.73 -8.31
N VAL A 180 -11.63 14.09 -8.06
CA VAL A 180 -12.79 13.77 -8.90
C VAL A 180 -13.59 15.02 -9.28
N ASP A 181 -14.32 14.93 -10.38
CA ASP A 181 -15.35 15.91 -10.74
C ASP A 181 -16.70 15.62 -10.04
N GLU A 182 -17.72 16.45 -10.33
CA GLU A 182 -19.08 16.31 -9.79
C GLU A 182 -19.77 14.98 -10.16
N SER A 183 -19.23 14.24 -11.14
CA SER A 183 -19.75 12.92 -11.57
C SER A 183 -18.92 11.75 -11.02
N TYR A 184 -17.99 12.00 -10.10
CA TYR A 184 -17.02 11.03 -9.57
C TYR A 184 -16.04 10.46 -10.60
N LYS A 185 -15.86 11.14 -11.74
CA LYS A 185 -14.82 10.77 -12.71
C LYS A 185 -13.47 11.23 -12.18
N ILE A 186 -12.43 10.38 -12.28
CA ILE A 186 -11.11 10.72 -11.77
C ILE A 186 -10.43 11.75 -12.68
N LEU A 187 -10.07 12.90 -12.09
CA LEU A 187 -9.32 13.97 -12.73
C LEU A 187 -7.81 13.84 -12.50
N GLY A 188 -7.41 13.22 -11.38
CA GLY A 188 -6.02 12.85 -11.18
C GLY A 188 -5.70 12.28 -9.81
N VAL A 189 -4.58 11.57 -9.77
CA VAL A 189 -3.94 11.11 -8.52
C VAL A 189 -2.82 12.08 -8.15
N ILE A 190 -2.83 12.51 -6.90
CA ILE A 190 -1.87 13.44 -6.32
C ILE A 190 -1.05 12.77 -5.22
N ASP A 191 -0.18 13.55 -4.57
CA ASP A 191 0.62 13.12 -3.43
C ASP A 191 1.50 11.88 -3.65
N TRP A 192 2.24 11.90 -4.77
CA TRP A 192 3.21 10.87 -5.13
C TRP A 192 4.49 10.89 -4.27
N GLU A 193 4.48 11.58 -3.13
CA GLU A 193 5.59 11.57 -2.18
C GLU A 193 5.82 10.16 -1.65
N GLY A 194 7.08 9.76 -1.49
CA GLY A 194 7.44 8.42 -1.04
C GLY A 194 7.18 7.29 -2.04
N ALA A 195 6.60 7.57 -3.22
CA ALA A 195 6.41 6.56 -4.26
C ALA A 195 7.75 5.92 -4.66
N CYS A 196 7.78 4.60 -4.62
CA CYS A 196 8.99 3.80 -4.80
C CYS A 196 8.63 2.45 -5.42
N THR A 197 9.64 1.66 -5.78
CA THR A 197 9.41 0.25 -6.09
C THR A 197 9.47 -0.60 -4.84
N VAL A 198 8.65 -1.64 -4.80
CA VAL A 198 8.48 -2.57 -3.66
C VAL A 198 8.46 -4.02 -4.13
N PRO A 199 8.74 -5.02 -3.27
CA PRO A 199 8.38 -6.41 -3.55
C PRO A 199 6.90 -6.54 -3.92
N TRP A 200 6.57 -7.48 -4.81
CA TRP A 200 5.17 -7.79 -5.12
C TRP A 200 4.38 -8.17 -3.87
N GLU A 201 5.06 -8.81 -2.92
CA GLU A 201 4.51 -9.24 -1.64
C GLU A 201 4.09 -8.10 -0.71
N LEU A 202 4.41 -6.85 -1.05
CA LEU A 202 3.98 -5.64 -0.34
C LEU A 202 3.01 -4.77 -1.16
N VAL A 203 2.56 -5.21 -2.33
CA VAL A 203 1.54 -4.50 -3.09
C VAL A 203 0.16 -4.77 -2.47
N GLU A 204 -0.47 -3.72 -1.99
CA GLU A 204 -1.77 -3.78 -1.29
C GLU A 204 -2.93 -3.27 -2.15
N PHE A 205 -4.15 -3.54 -1.69
CA PHE A 205 -5.34 -2.84 -2.13
C PHE A 205 -5.20 -1.31 -1.89
N PRO A 206 -5.98 -0.48 -2.60
CA PRO A 206 -6.18 0.91 -2.20
C PRO A 206 -6.55 0.97 -0.72
N LEU A 207 -6.04 1.96 0.03
CA LEU A 207 -6.15 1.98 1.50
C LEU A 207 -7.59 2.06 2.00
N PHE A 208 -8.51 2.52 1.16
CA PHE A 208 -9.94 2.51 1.48
C PHE A 208 -10.63 1.17 1.32
N LEU A 209 -9.91 0.17 0.80
CA LEU A 209 -10.32 -1.23 0.79
C LEU A 209 -9.61 -2.04 1.89
N GLU A 210 -8.83 -1.40 2.75
CA GLU A 210 -8.07 -2.06 3.81
C GLU A 210 -9.00 -2.75 4.83
N THR A 211 -8.54 -3.91 5.32
CA THR A 211 -9.17 -4.67 6.41
C THR A 211 -8.10 -5.25 7.31
N VAL A 212 -8.36 -5.35 8.61
CA VAL A 212 -7.46 -6.06 9.52
C VAL A 212 -7.40 -7.54 9.14
N PRO A 213 -6.21 -8.13 8.93
CA PRO A 213 -6.04 -9.56 8.72
C PRO A 213 -6.63 -10.39 9.85
N PHE A 214 -7.37 -11.44 9.50
CA PHE A 214 -7.88 -12.43 10.47
C PHE A 214 -6.80 -12.94 11.44
N PRO A 215 -5.57 -13.29 11.00
CA PRO A 215 -4.53 -13.74 11.91
C PRO A 215 -4.11 -12.70 12.95
N MET A 216 -4.27 -11.40 12.64
CA MET A 216 -3.87 -10.29 13.51
C MET A 216 -4.99 -9.79 14.42
N ASP A 217 -6.25 -10.09 14.10
CA ASP A 217 -7.42 -9.59 14.81
C ASP A 217 -7.89 -10.55 15.92
N ALA A 218 -8.87 -10.11 16.71
CA ALA A 218 -9.41 -10.90 17.80
C ALA A 218 -10.30 -12.05 17.28
N PRO A 219 -10.10 -13.31 17.75
CA PRO A 219 -10.85 -14.45 17.23
C PRO A 219 -12.37 -14.35 17.40
N TRP A 220 -12.86 -13.63 18.41
CA TRP A 220 -14.30 -13.44 18.66
C TRP A 220 -14.96 -12.45 17.69
N ASN A 221 -14.20 -11.79 16.81
CA ASN A 221 -14.75 -10.97 15.73
C ASN A 221 -15.21 -11.82 14.54
N TYR A 222 -15.02 -13.14 14.58
CA TYR A 222 -15.29 -14.06 13.48
C TYR A 222 -16.16 -15.24 13.92
N ASP A 223 -16.90 -15.82 12.97
CA ASP A 223 -17.67 -17.04 13.16
C ASP A 223 -16.82 -18.32 13.04
N GLU A 224 -17.46 -19.48 13.19
CA GLU A 224 -16.81 -20.79 13.08
C GLU A 224 -16.22 -21.10 11.69
N ASN A 225 -16.65 -20.36 10.65
CA ASN A 225 -16.17 -20.46 9.28
C ASN A 225 -15.10 -19.39 8.95
N GLY A 226 -14.65 -18.62 9.95
CA GLY A 226 -13.69 -17.54 9.78
C GLY A 226 -14.27 -16.31 9.06
N GLN A 227 -15.59 -16.18 8.95
CA GLN A 227 -16.22 -14.98 8.41
C GLN A 227 -16.32 -13.91 9.47
N PRO A 228 -16.02 -12.64 9.16
CA PRO A 228 -16.17 -11.55 10.11
C PRO A 228 -17.63 -11.43 10.54
N LEU A 229 -17.90 -11.13 11.81
CA LEU A 229 -19.24 -10.92 12.33
C LEU A 229 -19.75 -9.50 12.04
N ASP A 230 -18.83 -8.53 12.01
CA ASP A 230 -19.09 -7.14 11.69
C ASP A 230 -19.49 -6.95 10.22
N GLU A 231 -20.65 -6.31 10.00
CA GLU A 231 -21.24 -6.15 8.67
C GLU A 231 -20.42 -5.23 7.75
N ASP A 232 -19.73 -4.23 8.30
CA ASP A 232 -18.83 -3.37 7.53
C ASP A 232 -17.63 -4.16 7.01
N THR A 233 -17.05 -5.01 7.86
CA THR A 233 -15.95 -5.91 7.49
C THR A 233 -16.39 -6.94 6.45
N LYS A 234 -17.59 -7.53 6.57
CA LYS A 234 -18.17 -8.42 5.54
C LYS A 234 -18.32 -7.70 4.21
N ARG A 235 -18.92 -6.50 4.22
CA ARG A 235 -19.08 -5.66 3.03
C ARG A 235 -17.73 -5.39 2.40
N ARG A 236 -16.72 -5.01 3.19
CA ARG A 236 -15.38 -4.71 2.72
C ARG A 236 -14.67 -5.92 2.10
N TRP A 237 -14.86 -7.11 2.65
CA TRP A 237 -14.35 -8.36 2.05
C TRP A 237 -14.98 -8.62 0.68
N GLN A 238 -16.27 -8.35 0.54
CA GLN A 238 -16.96 -8.46 -0.74
C GLN A 238 -16.47 -7.40 -1.74
N GLU A 239 -16.29 -6.15 -1.31
CA GLU A 239 -15.72 -5.07 -2.12
C GLU A 239 -14.30 -5.43 -2.61
N ARG A 240 -13.47 -6.09 -1.79
CA ARG A 240 -12.13 -6.56 -2.21
C ARG A 240 -12.22 -7.61 -3.31
N LYS A 241 -13.13 -8.57 -3.22
CA LYS A 241 -13.33 -9.60 -4.28
C LYS A 241 -13.74 -8.94 -5.59
N GLU A 242 -14.71 -8.04 -5.54
CA GLU A 242 -15.15 -7.28 -6.73
C GLU A 242 -14.04 -6.40 -7.30
N TYR A 243 -13.18 -5.84 -6.44
CA TYR A 243 -12.04 -5.05 -6.87
C TYR A 243 -10.98 -5.90 -7.58
N VAL A 244 -10.69 -7.11 -7.10
CA VAL A 244 -9.80 -8.07 -7.80
C VAL A 244 -10.33 -8.39 -9.20
N GLU A 245 -11.64 -8.60 -9.35
CA GLU A 245 -12.25 -8.81 -10.68
C GLU A 245 -12.09 -7.59 -11.59
N LYS A 246 -12.24 -6.36 -11.05
CA LYS A 246 -12.01 -5.12 -11.82
C LYS A 246 -10.56 -4.98 -12.25
N VAL A 247 -9.61 -5.33 -11.38
CA VAL A 247 -8.18 -5.36 -11.70
C VAL A 247 -7.87 -6.39 -12.79
N ALA A 248 -8.39 -7.61 -12.67
CA ALA A 248 -8.19 -8.66 -13.68
C ALA A 248 -8.76 -8.25 -15.05
N ASN A 249 -9.94 -7.62 -15.07
CA ASN A 249 -10.53 -7.06 -16.29
C ASN A 249 -9.69 -5.92 -16.87
N ALA A 250 -9.14 -5.05 -16.02
CA ALA A 250 -8.24 -3.97 -16.43
C ALA A 250 -6.95 -4.51 -17.06
N GLU A 251 -6.28 -5.47 -16.41
CA GLU A 251 -5.10 -6.16 -16.93
C GLU A 251 -5.39 -6.80 -18.30
N ALA A 252 -6.48 -7.56 -18.42
CA ALA A 252 -6.88 -8.20 -19.66
C ALA A 252 -7.17 -7.18 -20.78
N SER A 253 -7.89 -6.09 -20.47
CA SER A 253 -8.23 -5.05 -21.45
C SER A 253 -7.00 -4.30 -21.98
N LYS A 254 -5.98 -4.14 -21.13
CA LYS A 254 -4.72 -3.47 -21.46
C LYS A 254 -3.63 -4.42 -21.96
N GLN A 255 -3.89 -5.73 -22.00
CA GLN A 255 -2.92 -6.77 -22.36
C GLN A 255 -1.68 -6.74 -21.44
N ILE A 256 -1.89 -6.42 -20.16
CA ILE A 256 -0.89 -6.51 -19.10
C ILE A 256 -1.01 -7.92 -18.48
N ASP A 257 0.07 -8.45 -17.92
CA ASP A 257 0.02 -9.70 -17.17
C ASP A 257 -0.92 -9.60 -15.95
N ASN A 258 -1.17 -10.74 -15.31
CA ASN A 258 -2.09 -10.87 -14.18
C ASN A 258 -1.41 -10.75 -12.81
N MET A 259 -0.23 -10.13 -12.75
CA MET A 259 0.55 -10.07 -11.50
C MET A 259 -0.18 -9.31 -10.41
N LEU A 260 -0.86 -8.19 -10.72
CA LEU A 260 -1.53 -7.38 -9.71
C LEU A 260 -2.79 -8.09 -9.21
N SER A 261 -3.65 -8.60 -10.09
CA SER A 261 -4.85 -9.35 -9.65
C SER A 261 -4.48 -10.57 -8.82
N THR A 262 -3.47 -11.35 -9.24
CA THR A 262 -2.99 -12.53 -8.49
C THR A 262 -2.43 -12.15 -7.13
N THR A 263 -1.71 -11.04 -7.03
CA THR A 263 -1.16 -10.54 -5.76
C THR A 263 -2.25 -10.07 -4.81
N LEU A 264 -3.27 -9.37 -5.32
CA LEU A 264 -4.40 -8.89 -4.53
C LEU A 264 -5.34 -10.02 -4.08
N ASP A 265 -5.47 -11.09 -4.88
CA ASP A 265 -6.28 -12.27 -4.53
C ASP A 265 -5.60 -13.20 -3.51
N ASN A 266 -4.27 -13.07 -3.34
CA ASN A 266 -3.52 -13.90 -2.39
C ASN A 266 -3.66 -13.38 -0.95
N HIS A 267 -4.51 -14.05 -0.17
CA HIS A 267 -4.77 -13.70 1.23
C HIS A 267 -3.52 -13.67 2.11
N ASP A 268 -2.60 -14.61 1.97
CA ASP A 268 -1.40 -14.70 2.82
C ASP A 268 -0.43 -13.56 2.53
N VAL A 269 -0.26 -13.21 1.24
CA VAL A 269 0.51 -12.05 0.80
C VAL A 269 -0.11 -10.75 1.32
N GLN A 270 -1.43 -10.60 1.21
CA GLN A 270 -2.11 -9.40 1.69
C GLN A 270 -2.06 -9.26 3.22
N ASN A 271 -2.10 -10.38 3.96
CA ASN A 271 -1.91 -10.38 5.40
C ASN A 271 -0.48 -9.94 5.77
N LEU A 272 0.53 -10.43 5.04
CA LEU A 272 1.92 -10.04 5.21
C LEU A 272 2.14 -8.56 4.92
N ALA A 273 1.64 -8.05 3.79
CA ALA A 273 1.78 -6.65 3.39
C ALA A 273 1.22 -5.70 4.46
N TYR A 274 0.01 -6.00 4.93
CA TYR A 274 -0.62 -5.26 6.02
C TYR A 274 0.25 -5.30 7.29
N ALA A 275 0.69 -6.49 7.70
CA ALA A 275 1.50 -6.67 8.91
C ALA A 275 2.82 -5.87 8.84
N VAL A 276 3.56 -5.97 7.74
CA VAL A 276 4.81 -5.24 7.54
C VAL A 276 4.59 -3.73 7.64
N LYS A 277 3.53 -3.21 7.01
CA LYS A 277 3.17 -1.79 7.07
C LYS A 277 2.85 -1.34 8.50
N VAL A 278 1.84 -1.97 9.13
CA VAL A 278 1.34 -1.49 10.43
C VAL A 278 2.27 -1.78 11.60
N TYR A 279 3.32 -2.58 11.40
CA TYR A 279 4.37 -2.81 12.40
C TYR A 279 5.18 -1.55 12.69
N LEU A 280 5.55 -0.78 11.65
CA LEU A 280 6.38 0.41 11.79
C LEU A 280 5.54 1.65 12.13
N ASP A 281 4.40 1.80 11.47
CA ASP A 281 3.48 2.92 11.68
C ASP A 281 2.04 2.46 11.45
N PRO A 282 1.13 2.59 12.43
CA PRO A 282 1.28 3.22 13.75
C PRO A 282 1.80 2.29 14.85
N GLY A 283 2.37 1.13 14.51
CA GLY A 283 2.68 0.07 15.46
C GLY A 283 1.40 -0.53 16.03
N LYS A 284 0.61 -1.18 15.18
CA LYS A 284 -0.67 -1.81 15.57
C LYS A 284 -0.41 -2.96 16.54
N LEU A 285 -1.20 -3.06 17.60
CA LEU A 285 -1.13 -4.21 18.50
C LEU A 285 -1.86 -5.38 17.86
N GLY A 286 -1.20 -6.52 17.71
CA GLY A 286 -1.77 -7.70 17.07
C GLY A 286 -0.82 -8.89 17.08
N PHE A 287 -1.28 -10.00 16.53
CA PHE A 287 -0.51 -11.23 16.39
C PHE A 287 0.16 -11.28 15.01
N TYR A 288 1.38 -10.76 14.93
CA TYR A 288 2.21 -10.75 13.73
C TYR A 288 2.80 -12.12 13.37
N ASP A 289 3.03 -12.93 14.39
CA ASP A 289 3.61 -14.26 14.34
C ASP A 289 2.75 -15.25 13.54
N LYS A 290 1.42 -15.12 13.60
CA LYS A 290 0.48 -15.96 12.84
C LYS A 290 0.45 -15.64 11.34
N VAL A 291 0.77 -14.41 10.97
CA VAL A 291 0.81 -13.98 9.56
C VAL A 291 1.90 -14.73 8.79
N LEU A 292 2.91 -15.24 9.48
CA LEU A 292 4.05 -15.94 8.87
C LEU A 292 3.89 -17.45 8.76
N GLU A 293 2.88 -18.04 9.40
CA GLU A 293 2.64 -19.50 9.38
C GLU A 293 2.58 -20.10 7.95
N PRO A 294 1.92 -19.46 6.96
CA PRO A 294 1.88 -19.97 5.58
C PRO A 294 3.26 -20.04 4.92
N PHE A 295 4.20 -19.18 5.33
CA PHE A 295 5.54 -19.09 4.75
C PHE A 295 6.57 -19.97 5.48
N GLU A 296 6.17 -20.62 6.57
CA GLU A 296 7.05 -21.44 7.40
C GLU A 296 7.02 -22.93 7.07
N SER A 297 5.96 -23.38 6.41
CA SER A 297 5.77 -24.78 6.03
C SER A 297 6.56 -25.09 4.74
N GLU A 298 7.27 -26.22 4.72
CA GLU A 298 8.04 -26.73 3.56
C GLU A 298 7.15 -27.19 2.40
#